data_AF-A0A2K0TRB0-F1
#
_entry.id   AF-A0A2K0TRB0-F1
#
_cell.length_a   1.000
_cell.length_b   1.000
_cell.length_c   1.000
_cell.angle_alpha   90.00
_cell.angle_beta   90.00
_cell.angle_gamma   90.00
#
_symmetry.space_group_name_H-M   'P 1'
#
loop_
_entity.id
_entity.type
_entity.pdbx_description
1 polymer ?
#
loop_
_entity_poly.entity_id
_entity_poly.type
_entity_poly.pdbx_seq_one_letter_code
_entity_poly.pdbx_strand_id
1 'polypeptide(L)'
;MALNRWLYALPLVLPTALMLRAWALQAPVGAFIEEIASQGRYVLKNGTSVPIQTSVFGIPILDKAFSPLAIIFSPLAFYEDPRAWWQCVVFLTDGASIGTLLMFESLRNANQGTLFQA
;
A
#
# COMPACT_ATOMS: atom_id res chain seq x y z
N MET A 1 -6.18 -12.84 28.11
CA MET A 1 -4.99 -13.38 27.41
C MET A 1 -4.82 -12.68 26.06
N ALA A 2 -4.15 -11.53 26.02
CA ALA A 2 -3.97 -10.76 24.77
C ALA A 2 -2.71 -11.17 23.96
N LEU A 3 -1.81 -11.95 24.57
CA LEU A 3 -0.50 -12.29 24.00
C LEU A 3 -0.53 -13.41 22.92
N ASN A 4 -1.66 -14.07 22.68
CA ASN A 4 -1.72 -15.21 21.74
C ASN A 4 -2.33 -14.90 20.37
N ARG A 5 -2.97 -13.74 20.16
CA ARG A 5 -3.67 -13.46 18.89
C ARG A 5 -2.72 -13.14 17.73
N TRP A 6 -1.62 -12.43 18.00
CA TRP A 6 -0.64 -12.06 16.98
C TRP A 6 0.18 -13.26 16.49
N LEU A 7 0.35 -14.29 17.33
CA LEU A 7 1.04 -15.54 16.96
C LEU A 7 0.24 -16.36 15.94
N TYR A 8 -1.09 -16.30 15.94
CA TYR A 8 -1.89 -16.95 14.88
C TYR A 8 -1.78 -16.24 13.53
N ALA A 9 -1.41 -14.95 13.52
CA ALA A 9 -1.18 -14.20 12.31
C ALA A 9 0.24 -14.42 11.72
N LEU A 10 1.19 -14.97 12.49
CA LEU A 10 2.58 -15.21 12.04
C LEU A 10 2.70 -15.95 10.70
N PRO A 11 1.95 -17.03 10.42
CA PRO A 11 2.03 -17.75 9.16
C PRO A 11 1.66 -16.89 7.95
N LEU A 12 0.89 -15.81 8.17
CA LEU A 12 0.48 -14.87 7.13
C LEU A 12 1.37 -13.61 7.13
N VAL A 13 1.81 -13.16 8.31
CA VAL A 13 2.70 -12.00 8.49
C VAL A 13 4.12 -12.28 7.98
N LEU A 14 4.63 -13.50 8.13
CA LEU A 14 5.98 -13.85 7.66
C LEU A 14 6.12 -13.79 6.12
N PRO A 15 5.24 -14.43 5.33
CA PRO A 15 5.27 -14.30 3.87
C PRO A 15 5.05 -12.86 3.41
N THR A 16 4.14 -12.13 4.06
CA THR A 16 3.84 -10.73 3.68
C THR A 16 4.99 -9.78 4.02
N ALA A 17 5.69 -9.99 5.14
CA ALA A 17 6.92 -9.27 5.46
C ALA A 17 8.05 -9.59 4.45
N LEU A 18 8.15 -10.85 4.01
CA LEU A 18 9.07 -11.26 2.94
C LEU A 18 8.71 -10.61 1.60
N MET A 19 7.43 -10.55 1.25
CA MET A 19 6.95 -9.88 0.03
C MET A 19 7.18 -8.37 0.08
N LEU A 20 6.90 -7.71 1.22
CA LEU A 20 7.21 -6.30 1.47
C LEU A 20 8.71 -6.00 1.33
N ARG A 21 9.58 -6.92 1.79
CA ARG A 21 11.03 -6.79 1.67
C ARG A 21 11.52 -7.04 0.25
N ALA A 22 10.94 -8.02 -0.46
CA ALA A 22 11.20 -8.24 -1.88
C ALA A 22 10.75 -7.04 -2.73
N TRP A 23 9.65 -6.40 -2.33
CA TRP A 23 9.16 -5.13 -2.88
C TRP A 23 10.11 -3.97 -2.62
N ALA A 24 10.61 -3.82 -1.39
CA ALA A 24 11.61 -2.81 -1.06
C ALA A 24 12.93 -2.97 -1.84
N LEU A 25 13.18 -4.15 -2.41
CA LEU A 25 14.35 -4.47 -3.23
C LEU A 25 14.12 -4.27 -4.75
N GLN A 26 12.89 -4.02 -5.22
CA GLN A 26 12.59 -3.78 -6.62
C GLN A 26 12.70 -2.30 -6.99
N ALA A 27 13.86 -1.89 -7.54
CA ALA A 27 14.17 -0.56 -8.07
C ALA A 27 13.93 0.60 -7.05
N PRO A 28 14.55 1.78 -7.21
CA PRO A 28 14.46 2.80 -6.19
C PRO A 28 13.14 3.56 -6.36
N VAL A 29 12.01 2.94 -5.98
CA VAL A 29 10.72 3.61 -5.81
C VAL A 29 10.91 4.85 -4.92
N GLY A 30 11.82 4.77 -3.94
CA GLY A 30 12.27 5.91 -3.14
C GLY A 30 12.87 7.06 -3.97
N ALA A 31 13.78 6.78 -4.91
CA ALA A 31 14.35 7.83 -5.76
C ALA A 31 13.32 8.45 -6.71
N PHE A 32 12.40 7.64 -7.23
CA PHE A 32 11.27 8.13 -8.03
C PHE A 32 10.35 9.07 -7.22
N ILE A 33 10.03 8.70 -5.97
CA ILE A 33 9.25 9.55 -5.07
C ILE A 33 9.99 10.83 -4.73
N GLU A 34 11.28 10.74 -4.39
CA GLU A 34 12.10 11.91 -4.03
C GLU A 34 12.25 12.87 -5.20
N GLU A 35 12.50 12.36 -6.42
CA GLU A 35 12.59 13.17 -7.63
C GLU A 35 11.29 13.94 -7.85
N ILE A 36 10.16 13.25 -7.86
CA ILE A 36 8.86 13.86 -8.14
C ILE A 36 8.43 14.81 -7.01
N ALA A 37 8.70 14.46 -5.75
CA ALA A 37 8.43 15.32 -4.60
C ALA A 37 9.28 16.59 -4.64
N SER A 38 10.55 16.50 -5.08
CA SER A 38 11.43 17.66 -5.24
C SER A 38 10.98 18.59 -6.36
N GLN A 39 10.42 18.02 -7.44
CA GLN A 39 9.91 18.79 -8.58
C GLN A 39 8.51 19.37 -8.31
N GLY A 40 7.76 18.82 -7.34
CA GLY A 40 6.39 19.20 -7.02
C GLY A 40 5.38 18.95 -8.13
N ARG A 41 5.80 18.24 -9.19
CA ARG A 41 5.01 18.00 -10.40
C ARG A 41 5.35 16.65 -11.00
N TYR A 42 4.33 16.00 -11.53
CA TYR A 42 4.43 14.81 -12.36
C TYR A 42 4.45 15.23 -13.83
N VAL A 43 5.45 14.79 -14.59
CA VAL A 43 5.54 15.09 -16.03
C VAL A 43 5.18 13.85 -16.82
N LEU A 44 4.12 13.94 -17.59
CA LEU A 44 3.68 12.90 -18.48
C LEU A 44 4.64 12.76 -19.68
N LYS A 45 4.70 11.57 -20.28
CA LYS A 45 5.40 11.24 -21.53
C LYS A 45 5.00 12.15 -22.70
N ASN A 46 3.78 12.70 -22.67
CA ASN A 46 3.31 13.66 -23.67
C ASN A 46 3.75 15.12 -23.38
N GLY A 47 4.55 15.35 -22.33
CA GLY A 47 5.03 16.66 -21.90
C GLY A 47 4.07 17.44 -21.00
N THR A 48 2.88 16.91 -20.71
CA THR A 48 1.92 17.56 -19.81
C THR A 48 2.42 17.49 -18.38
N SER A 49 2.40 18.62 -17.67
CA SER A 49 2.78 18.67 -16.26
C SER A 49 1.55 18.74 -15.37
N VAL A 50 1.47 17.86 -14.39
CA VAL A 50 0.41 17.82 -13.38
C VAL A 50 1.02 18.17 -12.02
N PRO A 51 0.53 19.21 -11.33
CA PRO A 51 0.99 19.53 -9.98
C PRO A 51 0.57 18.42 -9.01
N ILE A 52 1.48 18.03 -8.12
CA ILE A 52 1.15 17.03 -7.09
C ILE A 52 0.77 17.76 -5.81
N GLN A 53 -0.45 17.51 -5.37
CA GLN A 53 -0.93 18.01 -4.10
C GLN A 53 -0.40 17.13 -2.96
N THR A 54 0.53 17.66 -2.18
CA THR A 54 1.12 16.98 -1.02
C THR A 54 0.36 17.26 0.28
N SER A 55 -0.51 18.28 0.31
CA SER A 55 -1.36 18.61 1.46
C SER A 55 -2.83 18.25 1.17
N VAL A 56 -3.17 16.98 1.30
CA VAL A 56 -4.53 16.46 1.03
C VAL A 56 -5.42 16.61 2.27
N PHE A 57 -4.88 16.32 3.45
CA PHE A 57 -5.61 16.30 4.72
C PHE A 57 -5.39 17.57 5.55
N GLY A 58 -4.37 18.36 5.23
CA GLY A 58 -4.00 19.55 6.02
C GLY A 58 -3.38 19.21 7.39
N ILE A 59 -3.09 17.93 7.62
CA ILE A 59 -2.48 17.41 8.84
C ILE A 59 -1.06 16.95 8.46
N PRO A 60 0.00 17.62 8.94
CA PRO A 60 1.37 17.42 8.44
C PRO A 60 1.86 15.96 8.49
N ILE A 61 1.45 15.21 9.52
CA ILE A 61 1.83 13.80 9.67
C ILE A 61 1.12 12.92 8.66
N LEU A 62 -0.19 13.13 8.46
CA LEU A 62 -0.98 12.37 7.49
C LEU A 62 -0.51 12.71 6.08
N ASP A 63 -0.34 13.99 5.78
CA ASP A 63 0.12 14.47 4.48
C ASP A 63 1.50 13.90 4.13
N LYS A 64 2.43 13.83 5.09
CA LYS A 64 3.73 13.19 4.90
C LYS A 64 3.65 11.69 4.65
N ALA A 65 2.68 11.01 5.25
CA ALA A 65 2.47 9.57 5.06
C ALA A 65 1.77 9.24 3.73
N PHE A 66 0.84 10.08 3.28
CA PHE A 66 0.00 9.83 2.11
C PHE A 66 0.54 10.43 0.81
N SER A 67 1.33 11.51 0.86
CA SER A 67 1.94 12.12 -0.35
C SER A 67 2.73 11.11 -1.20
N PRO A 68 3.55 10.22 -0.63
CA PRO A 68 4.27 9.22 -1.41
C PRO A 68 3.33 8.25 -2.15
N LEU A 69 2.19 7.90 -1.56
CA LEU A 69 1.20 7.02 -2.19
C LEU A 69 0.57 7.69 -3.41
N ALA A 70 0.23 8.98 -3.30
CA ALA A 70 -0.28 9.75 -4.43
C ALA A 70 0.71 9.73 -5.61
N ILE A 71 2.01 9.85 -5.32
CA ILE A 71 3.07 9.78 -6.33
C ILE A 71 3.18 8.38 -6.94
N ILE A 72 3.28 7.33 -6.10
CA ILE A 72 3.40 5.93 -6.55
C ILE A 72 2.26 5.54 -7.49
N PHE A 73 1.03 5.97 -7.19
CA PHE A 73 -0.16 5.61 -7.97
C PHE A 73 -0.48 6.57 -9.11
N SER A 74 0.37 7.57 -9.40
CA SER A 74 0.22 8.44 -10.57
C SER A 74 0.06 7.65 -11.89
N PRO A 75 0.84 6.57 -12.15
CA PRO A 75 0.66 5.76 -13.35
C PRO A 75 -0.72 5.08 -13.44
N LEU A 76 -1.35 4.77 -12.29
CA LEU A 76 -2.70 4.21 -12.24
C LEU A 76 -3.74 5.23 -12.74
N ALA A 77 -3.60 6.50 -12.34
CA ALA A 77 -4.53 7.57 -12.68
C ALA A 77 -4.39 8.06 -14.13
N PHE A 78 -3.16 8.11 -14.66
CA PHE A 78 -2.87 8.71 -15.97
C PHE A 78 -2.65 7.70 -17.10
N TYR A 79 -2.58 6.40 -16.82
CA TYR A 79 -2.43 5.32 -17.81
C TYR A 79 -1.26 5.56 -18.81
N GLU A 80 -0.13 6.07 -18.33
CA GLU A 80 1.00 6.42 -19.20
C GLU A 80 1.86 5.24 -19.65
N ASP A 81 1.87 4.21 -18.82
CA ASP A 81 2.63 3.01 -19.07
C ASP A 81 1.77 1.79 -18.73
N PRO A 82 1.38 1.00 -19.74
CA PRO A 82 0.58 -0.20 -19.50
C PRO A 82 1.23 -1.15 -18.49
N ARG A 83 2.57 -1.22 -18.44
CA ARG A 83 3.27 -2.10 -17.48
C ARG A 83 3.19 -1.55 -16.07
N ALA A 84 3.48 -0.27 -15.86
CA ALA A 84 3.40 0.35 -14.55
C ALA A 84 1.95 0.40 -14.02
N TRP A 85 0.99 0.60 -14.92
CA TRP A 85 -0.42 0.52 -14.60
C TRP A 85 -0.81 -0.87 -14.08
N TRP A 86 -0.44 -1.93 -14.80
CA TRP A 86 -0.70 -3.30 -14.36
C TRP A 86 -0.01 -3.62 -13.03
N GLN A 87 1.21 -3.12 -12.81
CA GLN A 87 1.90 -3.28 -11.53
C GLN A 87 1.15 -2.60 -10.37
N CYS A 88 0.62 -1.39 -10.59
CA CYS A 88 -0.21 -0.70 -9.60
C CYS A 88 -1.50 -1.47 -9.29
N VAL A 89 -2.16 -2.03 -10.31
CA VAL A 89 -3.39 -2.83 -10.13
C VAL A 89 -3.10 -4.09 -9.34
N VAL A 90 -2.08 -4.85 -9.74
CA VAL A 90 -1.67 -6.08 -9.03
C VAL A 90 -1.33 -5.77 -7.58
N PHE A 91 -0.63 -4.67 -7.32
CA PHE A 91 -0.31 -4.27 -5.95
C PHE A 91 -1.56 -4.00 -5.09
N LEU A 92 -2.54 -3.28 -5.63
CA LEU A 92 -3.79 -3.02 -4.90
C LEU A 92 -4.57 -4.31 -4.64
N THR A 93 -4.64 -5.21 -5.63
CA THR A 93 -5.36 -6.48 -5.48
C THR A 93 -4.66 -7.43 -4.51
N ASP A 94 -3.34 -7.51 -4.54
CA ASP A 94 -2.55 -8.35 -3.62
C ASP A 94 -2.65 -7.79 -2.19
N GLY A 95 -2.49 -6.48 -2.03
CA GLY A 95 -2.64 -5.80 -0.74
C GLY A 95 -4.03 -5.97 -0.15
N ALA A 96 -5.08 -5.81 -0.94
CA ALA A 96 -6.47 -6.03 -0.50
C ALA A 96 -6.73 -7.49 -0.13
N SER A 97 -6.19 -8.44 -0.89
CA SER A 97 -6.35 -9.88 -0.61
C SER A 97 -5.67 -10.28 0.68
N ILE A 98 -4.43 -9.82 0.88
CA ILE A 98 -3.67 -10.02 2.13
C ILE A 98 -4.39 -9.36 3.31
N GLY A 99 -4.85 -8.11 3.16
CA GLY A 99 -5.59 -7.40 4.21
C GLY A 99 -6.88 -8.14 4.59
N THR A 100 -7.60 -8.66 3.61
CA THR A 100 -8.80 -9.47 3.82
C THR A 100 -8.49 -10.77 4.57
N LEU A 101 -7.43 -11.48 4.18
CA LEU A 101 -6.97 -12.68 4.89
C LEU A 101 -6.58 -12.39 6.34
N LEU A 102 -5.83 -11.32 6.59
CA LEU A 102 -5.47 -10.90 7.94
C LEU A 102 -6.71 -10.54 8.77
N MET A 103 -7.69 -9.88 8.15
CA MET A 103 -8.95 -9.53 8.81
C MET A 103 -9.75 -10.78 9.19
N PHE A 104 -9.92 -11.74 8.28
CA PHE A 104 -10.58 -13.01 8.60
C PHE A 104 -9.82 -13.81 9.66
N GLU A 105 -8.48 -13.88 9.59
CA GLU A 105 -7.68 -14.58 10.59
C GLU A 105 -7.77 -13.91 11.96
N SER A 106 -7.81 -12.57 12.01
CA SER A 106 -7.97 -11.83 13.28
C SER A 106 -9.31 -12.11 13.98
N LEU A 107 -10.32 -12.54 13.20
CA LEU A 107 -11.68 -12.87 13.63
C LEU A 107 -11.90 -14.38 13.78
N ARG A 108 -10.93 -15.23 13.41
CA ARG A 108 -11.06 -16.70 13.39
C ARG A 108 -11.54 -17.30 14.71
N ASN A 109 -11.17 -16.69 15.84
CA ASN A 109 -11.60 -17.11 17.18
C ASN A 109 -12.52 -16.09 17.88
N ALA A 110 -13.05 -15.09 17.16
CA ALA A 110 -13.88 -14.05 17.77
C ALA A 110 -15.20 -14.59 18.36
N ASN A 111 -15.74 -15.67 17.79
CA ASN A 111 -16.96 -16.31 18.28
C ASN A 111 -16.71 -17.44 19.30
N GLN A 112 -15.46 -17.81 19.58
CA GLN A 112 -15.17 -18.86 20.57
C GLN A 112 -15.60 -18.39 21.97
N GLY A 113 -16.51 -19.14 22.60
CA GLY A 113 -17.10 -18.85 23.91
C GLY A 113 -18.35 -17.97 23.87
N THR A 114 -18.89 -17.66 22.68
CA THR A 114 -20.13 -16.90 22.51
C THR A 114 -21.32 -17.80 22.17
N LEU A 115 -22.55 -17.32 22.38
CA LEU A 115 -23.79 -18.05 22.04
C LEU A 115 -23.95 -18.34 20.54
N PHE A 116 -23.10 -17.76 19.68
CA PHE A 116 -23.11 -17.93 18.23
C PHE A 116 -22.05 -18.93 17.74
N GLN A 117 -21.44 -19.68 18.64
CA GLN A 117 -20.51 -20.76 18.31
C GLN A 117 -21.30 -21.98 17.84
N ALA A 118 -21.55 -22.06 16.53
CA ALA A 118 -22.13 -23.23 15.85
C ALA A 118 -21.08 -24.27 15.50
#